data_AF-A0A8S3A089-F1
#
_entry.id   AF-A0A8S3A089-F1
#
_cell.length_a   1.000
_cell.length_b   1.000
_cell.length_c   1.000
_cell.angle_alpha   90.00
_cell.angle_beta   90.00
_cell.angle_gamma   90.00
#
_symmetry.space_group_name_H-M   'P 1'
#
loop_
_entity.id
_entity.type
_entity.pdbx_description
1 polymer ?
#
loop_
_entity_poly.entity_id
_entity_poly.type
_entity_poly.pdbx_seq_one_letter_code
_entity_poly.pdbx_strand_id
1 'polypeptide(L)' 'MTDLERVFQTLQSGNPTLKASKCQFCRREMRYLGHIITQNGIKPDPDLIKSVTNFP' A
#
# COMPACT_ATOMS: atom_id res chain seq x y z
N MET A 1 -17.15 4.23 7.09
CA MET A 1 -15.88 4.98 7.15
C MET A 1 -15.18 4.86 8.51
N THR A 2 -15.67 4.00 9.40
CA THR A 2 -15.23 3.85 10.78
C THR A 2 -13.80 3.31 10.94
N ASP A 3 -13.32 2.48 10.02
CA ASP A 3 -11.99 1.87 10.14
C ASP A 3 -10.87 2.87 9.88
N LEU A 4 -11.01 3.70 8.84
CA LEU A 4 -10.01 4.70 8.49
C LEU A 4 -9.93 5.81 9.57
N GLU A 5 -11.07 6.22 10.11
CA GLU A 5 -11.16 7.15 11.24
C GLU A 5 -10.42 6.59 12.47
N ARG A 6 -10.65 5.31 12.82
CA ARG A 6 -9.95 4.66 13.94
C ARG A 6 -8.44 4.60 13.73
N VAL A 7 -7.99 4.31 12.51
CA VAL A 7 -6.54 4.32 12.17
C VAL A 7 -5.97 5.73 12.36
N PHE A 8 -6.64 6.77 11.85
CA PHE A 8 -6.16 8.15 12.01
C PHE A 8 -6.17 8.63 13.47
N GLN A 9 -7.16 8.26 14.27
CA GLN A 9 -7.16 8.55 15.71
C GLN A 9 -5.98 7.88 16.42
N THR A 10 -5.71 6.61 16.09
CA THR A 10 -4.57 5.86 16.67
C THR A 10 -3.25 6.53 16.30
N LEU A 11 -3.08 6.89 15.03
CA LEU A 11 -1.91 7.63 14.57
C LEU A 11 -1.82 8.96 15.31
N GLN A 12 -2.89 9.76 15.36
CA GLN A 12 -2.86 11.04 16.07
C GLN A 12 -2.45 10.91 17.55
N SER A 13 -2.88 9.85 18.24
CA SER A 13 -2.51 9.58 19.63
C SER A 13 -1.03 9.16 19.81
N GLY A 14 -0.46 8.44 18.83
CA GLY A 14 0.93 7.99 18.87
C GLY A 14 1.94 9.00 18.33
N ASN A 15 1.46 10.13 17.80
CA ASN A 15 2.25 11.18 17.17
C ASN A 15 3.25 10.77 16.05
N PRO A 16 2.96 9.78 15.17
CA PRO A 16 3.73 9.56 13.95
C PRO A 16 3.26 10.50 12.83
N THR A 17 4.22 11.06 12.08
CA THR A 17 3.92 11.92 10.92
C THR A 17 3.82 11.10 9.65
N LEU A 18 2.68 11.20 8.94
CA LEU A 18 2.50 10.59 7.62
C LEU A 18 3.05 11.48 6.51
N LYS A 19 3.78 10.90 5.57
CA LYS A 19 4.12 11.57 4.31
C LYS A 19 2.94 11.43 3.34
N ALA A 20 2.11 12.46 3.23
CA ALA A 20 0.90 12.47 2.41
C ALA A 20 1.14 12.02 0.95
N SER A 21 2.28 12.38 0.36
CA SER A 21 2.63 11.97 -1.02
C SER A 21 2.87 10.47 -1.20
N LYS A 22 3.03 9.70 -0.12
CA LYS A 22 3.14 8.23 -0.14
C LYS A 22 1.84 7.52 0.26
N CYS A 23 0.83 8.24 0.74
CA CYS A 23 -0.42 7.64 1.17
C CYS A 23 -1.38 7.43 -0.02
N GLN A 24 -2.03 6.27 -0.05
CA GLN A 24 -3.01 5.92 -1.07
C GLN A 24 -4.30 5.48 -0.38
N PHE A 25 -5.40 6.20 -0.64
CA PHE A 25 -6.71 5.92 -0.04
C PHE A 25 -7.76 5.66 -1.12
N CYS A 26 -8.74 4.82 -0.80
CA CYS A 26 -9.91 4.55 -1.65
C CYS A 26 -9.57 4.22 -3.11
N ARG A 27 -8.49 3.46 -3.35
CA ARG A 27 -8.09 3.02 -4.69
C ARG A 27 -8.70 1.66 -5.03
N ARG A 28 -9.00 1.42 -6.30
CA ARG A 28 -9.45 0.10 -6.81
C ARG A 28 -8.30 -0.90 -6.90
N GLU A 29 -7.08 -0.40 -7.04
CA GLU A 29 -5.84 -1.17 -7.04
C GLU A 29 -4.75 -0.41 -6.29
N MET A 30 -3.84 -1.14 -5.64
CA MET A 30 -2.69 -0.55 -4.96
C MET A 30 -1.50 -1.50 -4.92
N ARG A 31 -0.29 -0.93 -4.90
CA ARG A 31 0.95 -1.70 -4.67
C ARG A 31 1.22 -1.78 -3.18
N TYR A 32 1.45 -2.99 -2.69
CA TYR A 32 1.74 -3.26 -1.29
C TYR A 32 2.68 -4.45 -1.15
N LEU A 33 3.83 -4.24 -0.49
CA LEU A 33 4.84 -5.28 -0.21
C LEU A 33 5.25 -6.13 -1.43
N GLY A 34 5.43 -5.51 -2.60
CA GLY A 34 5.81 -6.24 -3.81
C GLY A 34 4.66 -6.98 -4.49
N HIS A 35 3.42 -6.69 -4.10
CA HIS A 35 2.21 -7.19 -4.72
C HIS A 35 1.33 -6.05 -5.24
N ILE A 36 0.56 -6.33 -6.27
CA ILE A 36 -0.56 -5.51 -6.73
C ILE A 36 -1.83 -6.13 -6.16
N ILE A 37 -2.51 -5.39 -5.29
CA ILE A 37 -3.80 -5.75 -4.71
C ILE A 37 -4.88 -5.13 -5.59
N THR A 38 -5.82 -5.95 -6.05
CA THR A 38 -6.96 -5.55 -6.88
C THR A 38 -8.26 -6.12 -6.31
N GLN A 39 -9.41 -5.69 -6.84
CA GLN A 39 -10.71 -6.30 -6.50
C GLN A 39 -10.78 -7.80 -6.79
N ASN A 40 -10.01 -8.27 -7.78
CA ASN A 40 -10.00 -9.66 -8.23
C ASN A 40 -8.96 -10.53 -7.48
N GLY A 41 -8.26 -9.97 -6.49
CA GLY A 41 -7.25 -10.67 -5.70
C GLY A 41 -5.87 -10.01 -5.74
N ILE A 42 -4.88 -10.77 -5.25
CA ILE A 42 -3.50 -10.33 -5.05
C ILE A 42 -2.63 -10.94 -6.15
N LYS A 43 -1.80 -10.12 -6.80
CA LYS A 43 -0.85 -10.55 -7.83
C LYS A 43 0.56 -10.07 -7.47
N PRO A 44 1.62 -10.82 -7.80
CA PRO A 44 2.99 -10.32 -7.65
C PRO A 44 3.22 -9.12 -8.56
N ASP A 45 4.01 -8.15 -8.08
CA ASP A 45 4.35 -6.96 -8.84
C ASP A 45 5.28 -7.34 -10.01
N PRO A 46 4.90 -7.05 -11.27
CA PRO A 46 5.71 -7.39 -12.44
C PRO A 46 7.07 -6.71 -12.42
N ASP A 47 7.21 -5.55 -11.76
CA ASP A 47 8.50 -4.87 -11.68
C ASP A 47 9.45 -5.59 -10.73
N LEU A 48 8.93 -6.17 -9.64
CA LEU A 48 9.72 -7.04 -8.75
C LEU A 48 10.18 -8.31 -9.49
N ILE A 49 9.28 -8.91 -10.28
CA ILE A 49 9.62 -10.09 -11.10
C ILE A 49 10.73 -9.74 -12.09
N LYS A 50 10.62 -8.62 -12.83
CA LYS A 50 11.65 -8.16 -13.77
C LYS A 50 13.01 -7.96 -13.10
N SER A 51 13.04 -7.42 -11.88
CA SER A 51 14.30 -7.22 -11.14
C SER A 51 15.02 -8.54 -10.85
N VAL A 52 14.27 -9.62 -10.58
CA VAL A 52 14.84 -10.96 -10.38
C VAL A 52 15.23 -11.60 -11.71
N THR A 53 14.37 -11.53 -12.73
CA THR A 53 14.63 -12.15 -14.03
C THR A 53 15.83 -11.52 -14.76
N ASN A 54 16.03 -10.21 -14.59
CA ASN A 54 17.12 -9.46 -15.23
C ASN A 54 18.33 -9.28 -14.31
N PHE A 55 18.39 -10.03 -13.21
CA PHE A 55 19.56 -10.02 -12.33
C PHE A 55 20.72 -10.72 -13.06
N PRO A 56 21.90 -10.07 -13.21
CA PRO A 56 23.06 -10.63 -13.91
C PRO A 56 23.70 -11.82 -13.20
#